data_AF-A0A7Y8LVW7-F1
#
_entry.id   AF-A0A7Y8LVW7-F1
#
_cell.length_a   1.000
_cell.length_b   1.000
_cell.length_c   1.000
_cell.angle_alpha   90.00
_cell.angle_beta   90.00
_cell.angle_gamma   90.00
#
_symmetry.space_group_name_H-M   'P 1'
#
loop_
_entity.id
_entity.type
_entity.pdbx_description
1 polymer ?
#
loop_
_entity_poly.entity_id
_entity_poly.type
_entity_poly.pdbx_seq_one_letter_code
_entity_poly.pdbx_strand_id
1 'polypeptide(L)'
;MEWVAVHWKLTLLFTLIHFTLGRSFSVLFAIFNQMPVFLYFPLALAYDYVQIPVYGMILEHSSRNFFPVRWVKKKMDHFLSHLDQRPILKKMMSLGDVGLILLSALPIRGFGILSASIVSFFLKKGRAEGTLLLMIGSFIGIFIIMGIAKGIFEIFELF
;
A
#
# COMPACT_ATOMS: atom_id res chain seq x y z
N MET A 1 17.91 3.87 -28.86
CA MET A 1 16.96 2.75 -28.60
C MET A 1 17.26 2.03 -27.28
N GLU A 2 18.53 1.89 -26.87
CA GLU A 2 18.89 1.24 -25.59
C GLU A 2 18.32 1.94 -24.35
N TRP A 3 18.29 3.28 -24.34
CA TRP A 3 17.70 4.07 -23.24
C TRP A 3 16.23 3.75 -22.99
N VAL A 4 15.42 3.60 -24.06
CA VAL A 4 13.99 3.24 -23.93
C VAL A 4 13.82 1.81 -23.42
N ALA A 5 14.68 0.89 -23.85
CA ALA A 5 14.65 -0.50 -23.41
C ALA A 5 15.01 -0.68 -21.92
N VAL A 6 15.94 0.12 -21.40
CA VAL A 6 16.31 0.12 -19.96
C VAL A 6 15.14 0.62 -19.10
N HIS A 7 14.50 1.73 -19.50
CA HIS A 7 13.35 2.29 -18.77
C HIS A 7 12.17 1.32 -18.74
N TRP A 8 11.92 0.60 -19.83
CA TRP A 8 10.87 -0.42 -19.89
C TRP A 8 11.12 -1.58 -18.91
N LYS A 9 12.35 -2.11 -18.85
CA LYS A 9 12.72 -3.18 -17.92
C LYS A 9 12.58 -2.75 -16.46
N LEU A 10 13.04 -1.55 -16.12
CA LEU A 10 12.92 -0.99 -14.77
C LEU A 10 11.46 -0.78 -14.38
N THR A 11 10.62 -0.31 -15.32
CA THR A 11 9.19 -0.15 -15.10
C THR A 11 8.52 -1.51 -14.85
N LEU A 12 8.81 -2.52 -15.66
CA LEU A 12 8.28 -3.88 -15.46
C LEU A 12 8.69 -4.48 -14.11
N LEU A 13 9.96 -4.33 -13.72
CA LEU A 13 10.44 -4.78 -12.41
C LEU A 13 9.77 -4.03 -11.27
N PHE A 14 9.62 -2.71 -11.42
CA PHE A 14 8.88 -1.88 -10.46
C PHE A 14 7.45 -2.39 -10.30
N THR A 15 6.74 -2.64 -11.39
CA THR A 15 5.38 -3.21 -11.38
C THR A 15 5.36 -4.55 -10.64
N LEU A 16 6.26 -5.46 -10.99
CA LEU A 16 6.30 -6.80 -10.39
C LEU A 16 6.57 -6.72 -8.89
N ILE A 17 7.53 -5.90 -8.46
CA ILE A 17 7.82 -5.64 -7.04
C ILE A 17 6.62 -5.00 -6.35
N HIS A 18 5.96 -4.04 -7.00
CA HIS A 18 4.81 -3.34 -6.44
C HIS A 18 3.65 -4.28 -6.12
N PHE A 19 3.32 -5.19 -7.05
CA PHE A 19 2.25 -6.17 -6.84
C PHE A 19 2.65 -7.34 -5.91
N THR A 20 3.94 -7.69 -5.80
CA THR A 20 4.40 -8.83 -4.99
C THR A 20 4.81 -8.45 -3.58
N LEU A 21 5.68 -7.45 -3.44
CA LEU A 21 6.27 -6.99 -2.18
C LEU A 21 5.57 -5.75 -1.63
N GLY A 22 4.79 -5.06 -2.46
CA GLY A 22 4.01 -3.89 -2.08
C GLY A 22 4.75 -2.58 -2.37
N ARG A 23 4.00 -1.48 -2.16
CA ARG A 23 4.44 -0.12 -2.44
C ARG A 23 5.80 0.24 -1.82
N SER A 24 6.02 -0.04 -0.54
CA SER A 24 7.26 0.35 0.15
C SER A 24 8.51 -0.16 -0.57
N PHE A 25 8.50 -1.43 -0.99
CA PHE A 25 9.63 -2.02 -1.71
C PHE A 25 9.75 -1.50 -3.13
N SER A 26 8.63 -1.27 -3.83
CA SER A 26 8.67 -0.72 -5.19
C SER A 26 9.24 0.69 -5.23
N VAL A 27 8.84 1.55 -4.29
CA VAL A 27 9.31 2.94 -4.21
C VAL A 27 10.78 2.96 -3.79
N LEU A 28 11.20 2.15 -2.81
CA LEU A 28 12.62 2.01 -2.48
C LEU A 28 13.44 1.51 -3.68
N PHE A 29 12.97 0.48 -4.39
CA PHE A 29 13.60 -0.01 -5.61
C PHE A 29 13.76 1.09 -6.65
N ALA A 30 12.71 1.89 -6.89
CA ALA A 30 12.77 3.00 -7.84
C ALA A 30 13.84 4.02 -7.46
N ILE A 31 13.93 4.37 -6.17
CA ILE A 31 14.91 5.34 -5.68
C ILE A 31 16.34 4.77 -5.78
N PHE A 32 16.56 3.51 -5.39
CA PHE A 32 17.87 2.84 -5.53
C PHE A 32 18.34 2.72 -6.98
N ASN A 33 17.41 2.54 -7.92
CA ASN A 33 17.71 2.48 -9.35
C ASN A 33 17.68 3.87 -10.02
N GLN A 34 17.63 4.95 -9.23
CA GLN A 34 17.61 6.33 -9.71
C GLN A 34 16.52 6.60 -10.76
N MET A 35 15.38 5.93 -10.63
CA MET A 35 14.25 6.15 -11.52
C MET A 35 13.72 7.58 -11.34
N PRO A 36 13.32 8.25 -12.42
CA PRO A 36 12.80 9.60 -12.33
C PRO A 36 11.53 9.66 -11.46
N VAL A 37 11.48 10.64 -10.55
CA VAL A 37 10.34 10.85 -9.63
C VAL A 37 9.03 11.00 -10.39
N PHE A 38 9.05 11.75 -11.49
CA PHE A 38 7.88 11.95 -12.35
C PHE A 38 7.37 10.67 -13.02
N LEU A 39 8.15 9.58 -12.99
CA LEU A 39 7.75 8.29 -13.53
C LEU A 39 7.26 7.36 -12.42
N TYR A 40 8.08 7.07 -11.40
CA TYR A 40 7.71 6.09 -10.39
C TYR A 40 6.60 6.58 -9.45
N PHE A 41 6.50 7.88 -9.18
CA PHE A 41 5.48 8.43 -8.28
C PHE A 41 4.07 8.29 -8.88
N PRO A 42 3.79 8.75 -10.12
CA PRO A 42 2.49 8.52 -10.75
C PRO A 42 2.17 7.04 -10.94
N LEU A 43 3.18 6.21 -11.24
CA LEU A 43 3.01 4.75 -11.37
C LEU A 43 2.56 4.12 -10.06
N ALA A 44 3.25 4.40 -8.95
CA ALA A 44 2.87 3.91 -7.62
C ALA A 44 1.44 4.31 -7.26
N LEU A 45 1.11 5.58 -7.50
CA LEU A 45 -0.20 6.14 -7.17
C LEU A 45 -1.31 5.55 -8.04
N ALA A 46 -1.07 5.41 -9.35
CA ALA A 46 -2.01 4.77 -10.26
C ALA A 46 -2.27 3.30 -9.87
N TYR A 47 -1.23 2.55 -9.51
CA TYR A 47 -1.40 1.19 -9.03
C TYR A 47 -2.20 1.12 -7.73
N ASP A 48 -1.86 1.96 -6.75
CA ASP A 48 -2.61 2.04 -5.49
C ASP A 48 -4.08 2.40 -5.76
N TYR A 49 -4.35 3.38 -6.63
CA TYR A 49 -5.69 3.89 -6.93
C TYR A 49 -6.55 2.92 -7.73
N VAL A 50 -5.94 1.98 -8.45
CA VAL A 50 -6.65 0.86 -9.08
C VAL A 50 -6.82 -0.30 -8.10
N GLN A 51 -5.80 -0.61 -7.30
CA GLN A 51 -5.84 -1.69 -6.33
C GLN A 51 -6.85 -1.44 -5.21
N ILE A 52 -6.94 -0.23 -4.66
CA ILE A 52 -7.84 0.11 -3.55
C ILE A 52 -9.32 -0.19 -3.91
N PRO A 53 -9.89 0.33 -5.02
CA PRO A 53 -11.26 0.02 -5.41
C PRO A 53 -11.46 -1.45 -5.76
N VAL A 54 -10.50 -2.08 -6.44
CA VAL A 54 -10.57 -3.49 -6.81
C VAL A 54 -10.64 -4.37 -5.56
N TYR A 55 -9.80 -4.13 -4.57
CA TYR A 55 -9.86 -4.86 -3.31
C TYR A 55 -11.12 -4.56 -2.51
N GLY A 56 -11.59 -3.31 -2.50
CA GLY A 56 -12.87 -2.94 -1.90
C GLY A 56 -14.04 -3.71 -2.52
N MET A 57 -14.10 -3.80 -3.85
CA MET A 57 -15.12 -4.56 -4.57
C MET A 57 -15.01 -6.06 -4.30
N ILE A 58 -13.80 -6.63 -4.28
CA ILE A 58 -13.59 -8.04 -3.96
C ILE A 58 -14.07 -8.34 -2.53
N LEU A 59 -13.76 -7.48 -1.56
CA LEU A 59 -14.18 -7.64 -0.16
C LEU A 59 -15.70 -7.58 -0.01
N GLU A 60 -16.35 -6.60 -0.65
CA GLU A 60 -17.80 -6.44 -0.61
C GLU A 60 -18.51 -7.62 -1.31
N HIS A 61 -18.03 -8.04 -2.48
CA HIS A 61 -18.59 -9.19 -3.19
C HIS A 61 -18.29 -10.52 -2.48
N SER A 62 -17.15 -10.60 -1.79
CA SER A 62 -16.77 -11.75 -0.96
C SER A 62 -17.71 -11.97 0.24
N SER A 63 -18.54 -10.99 0.62
CA SER A 63 -19.66 -11.23 1.55
C SER A 63 -20.72 -12.19 0.99
N ARG A 64 -20.75 -12.42 -0.34
CA ARG A 64 -21.72 -13.26 -1.05
C ARG A 64 -21.01 -14.43 -1.77
N ASN A 65 -20.70 -15.50 -1.03
CA ASN A 65 -20.49 -16.89 -1.50
C ASN A 65 -19.59 -17.16 -2.74
N PHE A 66 -18.28 -16.83 -2.74
CA PHE A 66 -17.36 -17.29 -3.81
C PHE A 66 -15.94 -17.71 -3.37
N PHE A 67 -15.26 -18.58 -4.13
CA PHE A 67 -13.95 -19.20 -3.85
C PHE A 67 -12.80 -18.29 -3.33
N PRO A 68 -12.60 -17.03 -3.78
CA PRO A 68 -11.58 -16.13 -3.22
C PRO A 68 -11.79 -15.75 -1.74
N VAL A 69 -12.99 -16.00 -1.18
CA VAL A 69 -13.33 -15.77 0.23
C VAL A 69 -12.35 -16.47 1.17
N ARG A 70 -11.90 -17.69 0.87
CA ARG A 70 -11.01 -18.43 1.79
C ARG A 70 -9.64 -17.77 1.91
N TRP A 71 -9.13 -17.19 0.83
CA TRP A 71 -7.83 -16.51 0.83
C TRP A 71 -7.93 -15.18 1.56
N VAL A 72 -8.97 -14.39 1.28
CA VAL A 72 -9.25 -13.12 1.98
C VAL A 72 -9.49 -13.38 3.46
N LYS A 73 -10.29 -14.40 3.80
CA LYS A 73 -10.58 -14.79 5.19
C LYS A 73 -9.32 -15.26 5.93
N LYS A 74 -8.47 -16.11 5.33
CA LYS A 74 -7.18 -16.49 5.93
C LYS A 74 -6.29 -15.28 6.18
N LYS A 75 -6.25 -14.34 5.24
CA LYS A 75 -5.43 -13.13 5.36
C LYS A 75 -6.00 -12.15 6.39
N MET A 76 -7.32 -12.10 6.51
CA MET A 76 -8.06 -11.40 7.56
C MET A 76 -7.81 -12.01 8.94
N ASP A 77 -7.88 -13.33 9.08
CA ASP A 77 -7.60 -14.02 10.35
C ASP A 77 -6.13 -13.84 10.77
N HIS A 78 -5.22 -13.88 9.79
CA HIS A 78 -3.80 -13.56 10.01
C HIS A 78 -3.62 -12.09 10.44
N PHE A 79 -4.38 -11.17 9.86
CA PHE A 79 -4.36 -9.77 10.21
C PHE A 79 -4.88 -9.50 11.63
N LEU A 80 -6.03 -10.10 11.99
CA LEU A 80 -6.61 -10.00 13.32
C LEU A 80 -5.67 -10.55 14.39
N SER A 81 -5.00 -11.67 14.12
CA SER A 81 -4.01 -12.23 15.06
C SER A 81 -2.77 -11.35 15.22
N HIS A 82 -2.35 -10.61 14.19
CA HIS A 82 -1.25 -9.64 14.28
C HIS A 82 -1.66 -8.32 14.95
N LEU A 83 -2.94 -7.95 14.85
CA LEU A 83 -3.51 -6.77 15.48
C LEU A 83 -3.49 -6.88 17.01
N ASP A 84 -3.86 -8.03 17.55
CA ASP A 84 -3.82 -8.27 18.99
C ASP A 84 -2.40 -8.19 19.55
N GLN A 85 -1.39 -8.49 18.74
CA GLN A 85 0.02 -8.42 19.13
C GLN A 85 0.63 -7.01 19.01
N ARG A 86 -0.04 -6.06 18.34
CA ARG A 86 0.52 -4.73 18.06
C ARG A 86 -0.36 -3.61 18.62
N PRO A 87 -0.06 -3.09 19.82
CA PRO A 87 -0.89 -2.09 20.50
C PRO A 87 -1.05 -0.79 19.69
N ILE A 88 -0.06 -0.44 18.87
CA ILE A 88 -0.09 0.73 17.98
C ILE A 88 -1.20 0.59 16.93
N LEU A 89 -1.32 -0.59 16.30
CA LEU A 89 -2.33 -0.85 15.27
C LEU A 89 -3.74 -0.87 15.86
N LYS A 90 -3.90 -1.47 17.05
CA LYS A 90 -5.15 -1.44 17.80
C LYS A 90 -5.58 0.00 18.15
N LYS A 91 -4.62 0.83 18.55
CA LYS A 91 -4.86 2.25 18.81
C LYS A 91 -5.23 3.01 17.54
N MET A 92 -4.57 2.74 16.41
CA MET A 92 -4.94 3.32 15.13
C MET A 92 -6.37 2.94 14.72
N MET A 93 -6.78 1.67 14.86
CA MET A 93 -8.17 1.29 14.59
C MET A 93 -9.19 2.01 15.47
N SER A 94 -8.85 2.31 16.73
CA SER A 94 -9.74 3.07 17.62
C SER A 94 -9.95 4.53 17.19
N LEU A 95 -9.11 5.06 16.29
CA LEU A 95 -9.22 6.42 15.75
C LEU A 95 -10.15 6.52 14.53
N GLY A 96 -10.79 5.42 14.12
CA GLY A 96 -11.73 5.40 12.99
C GLY A 96 -11.07 5.84 11.68
N ASP A 97 -11.56 6.94 11.10
CA ASP A 97 -11.14 7.43 9.77
C ASP A 97 -9.69 7.87 9.71
N VAL A 98 -9.26 8.63 10.73
CA VAL A 98 -7.86 9.05 10.86
C VAL A 98 -6.96 7.83 11.03
N GLY A 99 -7.45 6.86 11.80
CA GLY A 99 -6.83 5.55 11.94
C GLY A 99 -6.55 4.88 10.60
N LEU A 100 -7.56 4.82 9.74
CA LEU A 100 -7.50 4.19 8.42
C LEU A 100 -6.52 4.91 7.46
N ILE A 101 -6.50 6.25 7.50
CA ILE A 101 -5.53 7.05 6.75
C ILE A 101 -4.10 6.73 7.22
N LEU A 102 -3.85 6.78 8.53
CA LEU A 102 -2.53 6.49 9.09
C LEU A 102 -2.08 5.06 8.76
N LEU A 103 -2.99 4.11 8.87
CA LEU A 103 -2.74 2.71 8.58
C LEU A 103 -2.29 2.47 7.14
N SER A 104 -2.93 3.16 6.19
CA SER A 104 -2.60 3.06 4.76
C SER A 104 -1.39 3.94 4.38
N ALA A 105 -1.06 4.95 5.17
CA ALA A 105 0.14 5.75 4.98
C ALA A 105 1.42 5.05 5.47
N LEU A 106 1.32 4.17 6.46
CA LEU A 106 2.49 3.55 7.09
C LEU A 106 3.18 2.54 6.16
N PRO A 107 4.52 2.61 6.02
CA PRO A 107 5.28 1.67 5.21
C PRO A 107 5.55 0.35 5.95
N ILE A 108 4.51 -0.30 6.49
CA ILE A 108 4.66 -1.52 7.29
C ILE A 108 4.58 -2.76 6.36
N ARG A 109 5.61 -3.61 6.43
CA ARG A 109 5.66 -4.89 5.70
C ARG A 109 4.52 -5.81 6.14
N GLY A 110 3.73 -6.31 5.18
CA GLY A 110 2.53 -7.12 5.45
C GLY A 110 1.25 -6.30 5.71
N PHE A 111 1.37 -4.98 5.82
CA PHE A 111 0.28 -4.02 5.99
C PHE A 111 0.10 -3.22 4.69
N GLY A 112 -0.32 -3.93 3.65
CA GLY A 112 -0.57 -3.33 2.34
C GLY A 112 -1.96 -2.74 2.21
N ILE A 113 -2.26 -2.22 1.02
CA ILE A 113 -3.58 -1.72 0.63
C ILE A 113 -4.69 -2.71 0.95
N LEU A 114 -4.45 -4.00 0.73
CA LEU A 114 -5.41 -5.06 1.05
C LEU A 114 -5.77 -5.08 2.54
N SER A 115 -4.77 -4.99 3.43
CA SER A 115 -4.97 -4.99 4.87
C SER A 115 -5.75 -3.76 5.32
N ALA A 116 -5.45 -2.59 4.74
CA ALA A 116 -6.19 -1.36 5.00
C ALA A 116 -7.63 -1.41 4.44
N SER A 117 -7.84 -2.06 3.29
CA SER A 117 -9.17 -2.32 2.71
C SER A 117 -10.01 -3.23 3.61
N ILE A 118 -9.40 -4.26 4.21
CA ILE A 118 -10.06 -5.12 5.21
C ILE A 118 -10.50 -4.30 6.42
N VAL A 119 -9.64 -3.43 6.97
CA VAL A 119 -10.01 -2.57 8.11
C VAL A 119 -11.14 -1.62 7.76
N SER A 120 -11.08 -0.99 6.58
CA SER A 120 -12.17 -0.14 6.09
C SER A 120 -13.50 -0.88 6.07
N PHE A 121 -13.48 -2.14 5.63
CA PHE A 121 -14.67 -3.00 5.62
C PHE A 121 -15.16 -3.33 7.03
N PHE A 122 -14.26 -3.61 7.98
CA PHE A 122 -14.61 -3.86 9.40
C PHE A 122 -15.21 -2.65 10.09
N LEU A 123 -14.72 -1.45 9.78
CA LEU A 123 -15.27 -0.21 10.31
C LEU A 123 -16.65 0.13 9.72
N LYS A 124 -17.21 -0.75 8.88
CA LYS A 124 -18.49 -0.56 8.15
C LYS A 124 -18.54 0.76 7.39
N LYS A 125 -17.37 1.28 7.00
CA LYS A 125 -17.29 2.49 6.19
C LYS A 125 -17.86 2.17 4.81
N GLY A 126 -18.69 3.07 4.29
CA GLY A 126 -19.25 2.90 2.94
C GLY A 126 -18.11 2.78 1.92
N ARG A 127 -18.31 1.99 0.85
CA ARG A 127 -17.29 1.72 -0.18
C ARG A 127 -16.57 2.98 -0.64
N ALA A 128 -17.32 4.02 -0.97
CA ALA A 128 -16.77 5.28 -1.45
C ALA A 128 -15.90 5.99 -0.40
N GLU A 129 -16.38 6.07 0.84
CA GLU A 129 -15.67 6.73 1.94
C GLU A 129 -14.39 5.97 2.30
N GLY A 130 -14.47 4.65 2.44
CA GLY A 130 -13.33 3.78 2.68
C GLY A 130 -12.26 3.88 1.59
N THR A 131 -12.66 3.81 0.32
CA THR A 131 -11.77 3.98 -0.82
C THR A 131 -11.08 5.35 -0.80
N LEU A 132 -11.83 6.44 -0.55
CA LEU A 132 -11.24 7.79 -0.47
C LEU A 132 -10.22 7.92 0.66
N LEU A 133 -10.55 7.45 1.87
CA LEU A 133 -9.64 7.49 3.01
C LEU A 133 -8.34 6.71 2.73
N LEU A 134 -8.45 5.56 2.07
CA LEU A 134 -7.30 4.75 1.66
C LEU A 134 -6.48 5.40 0.55
N MET A 135 -7.11 6.11 -0.39
CA MET A 135 -6.41 6.86 -1.43
C MET A 135 -5.64 8.05 -0.86
N ILE A 136 -6.22 8.74 0.13
CA ILE A 136 -5.56 9.83 0.88
C ILE A 136 -4.36 9.30 1.65
N GLY A 137 -4.56 8.23 2.44
CA GLY A 137 -3.45 7.63 3.17
C GLY A 137 -2.41 7.03 2.24
N SER A 138 -2.83 6.51 1.08
CA SER A 138 -1.88 6.04 0.06
C SER A 138 -0.96 7.17 -0.43
N PHE A 139 -1.55 8.31 -0.81
CA PHE A 139 -0.83 9.50 -1.22
C PHE A 139 0.18 9.94 -0.15
N ILE A 140 -0.27 10.08 1.11
CA ILE A 140 0.60 10.45 2.25
C ILE A 140 1.74 9.43 2.41
N GLY A 141 1.43 8.14 2.31
CA GLY A 141 2.42 7.08 2.49
C GLY A 141 3.53 7.09 1.44
N ILE A 142 3.22 7.41 0.19
CA ILE A 142 4.25 7.59 -0.85
C ILE A 142 5.21 8.71 -0.46
N PHE A 143 4.68 9.86 0.00
CA PHE A 143 5.52 10.97 0.47
C PHE A 143 6.38 10.61 1.67
N ILE A 144 5.85 9.87 2.64
CA ILE A 144 6.62 9.40 3.80
C ILE A 144 7.77 8.51 3.33
N ILE A 145 7.52 7.56 2.43
CA ILE A 145 8.56 6.66 1.91
C ILE A 145 9.63 7.45 1.16
N MET A 146 9.23 8.41 0.32
CA MET A 146 10.17 9.28 -0.38
C MET A 146 11.03 10.10 0.58
N GLY A 147 10.42 10.69 1.61
CA GLY A 147 11.13 11.47 2.63
C GLY A 147 12.13 10.63 3.41
N ILE A 148 11.73 9.43 3.85
CA ILE A 148 12.62 8.48 4.54
C ILE A 148 13.78 8.08 3.62
N ALA A 149 13.48 7.72 2.37
CA ALA A 149 14.50 7.29 1.43
C ALA A 149 15.51 8.41 1.15
N LYS A 150 15.04 9.64 0.89
CA LYS A 150 15.93 10.80 0.69
C LYS A 150 16.81 11.07 1.91
N GLY A 151 16.24 11.01 3.12
CA GLY A 151 17.01 11.16 4.35
C GLY A 151 18.08 10.07 4.52
N ILE A 152 17.78 8.83 4.14
CA ILE A 152 18.78 7.75 4.12
C ILE A 152 19.90 8.06 3.13
N PHE A 153 19.57 8.48 1.91
CA PHE A 153 20.59 8.83 0.90
C PHE A 153 21.49 9.97 1.36
N GLU A 154 20.95 11.04 1.95
CA GLU A 154 21.74 12.15 2.49
C GLU A 154 22.70 11.69 3.60
N ILE A 155 22.26 10.76 4.47
CA ILE A 155 23.13 10.18 5.49
C ILE A 155 24.26 9.33 4.86
N PHE A 156 23.96 8.55 3.82
CA PHE A 156 24.98 7.77 3.12
C PHE A 156 25.98 8.62 2.36
N GLU A 157 25.60 9.80 1.85
CA GLU A 157 26.53 10.74 1.20
C GLU A 157 27.45 11.46 2.21
N LEU A 158 27.08 11.49 3.49
CA LEU A 158 27.87 12.09 4.57
C LEU A 158 28.99 11.17 5.10
N PHE A 159 29.00 9.89 4.73
CA PHE A 159 29.99 8.87 5.14
C PHE A 159 30.83 8.38 3.96
#